data_AF-A0A496BD40-F1
#
_entry.id   AF-A0A496BD40-F1
#
_cell.length_a   1.000
_cell.length_b   1.000
_cell.length_c   1.000
_cell.angle_alpha   90.00
_cell.angle_beta   90.00
_cell.angle_gamma   90.00
#
_symmetry.space_group_name_H-M   'P 1'
#
loop_
_entity.id
_entity.type
_entity.pdbx_description
1 polymer ?
#
loop_
_entity_poly.entity_id
_entity_poly.type
_entity_poly.pdbx_seq_one_letter_code
_entity_poly.pdbx_strand_id
1 'polypeptide(L)'
;MKNTFRSVDILFRFSLFTVLGLAIFLSSCSDYSHTQKYVFESEIANTQLREHVEFNWSASPNHKKYTGPQNARELMQAFNADYNRGHAKTEVNIHRKGIGIKTANHVSTFTEREIDARYPREEWLQRLLDGGVTIENFGDYSHYLSKRHTLALLEDNLNLRQLGILDIPPTADWEIYKAAYMDKLVNHRIEILGTSEQSHHSENGPFSSSFTITETFHTR
;
A
#
# COMPACT_ATOMS: atom_id res chain seq x y z
N MET A 1 71.66 15.31 -49.05
CA MET A 1 71.26 14.82 -47.71
C MET A 1 70.36 15.87 -47.06
N LYS A 2 69.33 15.44 -46.33
CA LYS A 2 68.39 16.22 -45.48
C LYS A 2 67.30 17.00 -46.22
N ASN A 3 66.06 17.11 -45.74
CA ASN A 3 65.24 16.26 -44.87
C ASN A 3 63.78 16.71 -45.07
N THR A 4 62.89 15.73 -45.12
CA THR A 4 61.43 15.74 -44.90
C THR A 4 61.02 16.37 -43.56
N PHE A 5 59.89 17.10 -43.48
CA PHE A 5 58.93 17.16 -42.35
C PHE A 5 57.72 18.02 -42.78
N ARG A 6 56.63 17.49 -43.36
CA ARG A 6 55.52 16.65 -42.84
C ARG A 6 54.56 17.40 -41.91
N SER A 7 53.58 18.02 -42.58
CA SER A 7 52.29 18.50 -42.09
C SER A 7 51.54 17.44 -41.28
N VAL A 8 51.45 17.62 -39.96
CA VAL A 8 50.58 16.84 -39.07
C VAL A 8 50.10 17.78 -37.96
N ASP A 9 49.03 18.55 -38.16
CA ASP A 9 48.52 19.37 -37.06
C ASP A 9 47.01 19.65 -37.05
N ILE A 10 46.22 19.09 -37.97
CA ILE A 10 44.79 19.46 -38.09
C ILE A 10 43.81 18.35 -37.67
N LEU A 11 44.26 17.10 -37.51
CA LEU A 11 43.35 15.98 -37.19
C LEU A 11 43.09 15.73 -35.70
N PHE A 12 43.78 16.41 -34.77
CA PHE A 12 43.68 16.09 -33.33
C PHE A 12 42.70 16.96 -32.53
N ARG A 13 42.07 17.98 -33.13
CA ARG A 13 41.22 18.93 -32.39
C ARG A 13 39.72 18.62 -32.38
N PHE A 14 39.24 17.67 -33.17
CA PHE A 14 37.82 17.30 -33.21
C PHE A 14 37.43 16.15 -32.26
N SER A 15 38.40 15.47 -31.62
CA SER A 15 38.13 14.33 -30.72
C SER A 15 37.74 14.72 -29.30
N LEU A 16 38.10 15.91 -28.83
CA LEU A 16 37.96 16.28 -27.41
C LEU A 16 36.59 16.89 -27.09
N PHE A 17 35.89 17.46 -28.08
CA PHE A 17 34.57 18.07 -27.87
C PHE A 17 33.41 17.06 -27.92
N THR A 18 33.58 15.91 -28.59
CA THR A 18 32.55 14.85 -28.62
C THR A 18 32.49 14.03 -27.34
N VAL A 19 33.60 13.83 -26.64
CA VAL A 19 33.62 13.06 -25.38
C VAL A 19 33.06 13.89 -24.21
N LEU A 20 33.34 15.20 -24.17
CA LEU A 20 32.84 16.07 -23.10
C LEU A 20 31.33 16.37 -23.23
N GLY A 21 30.78 16.42 -24.45
CA GLY A 21 29.34 16.54 -24.69
C GLY A 21 28.54 15.30 -24.26
N LEU A 22 29.10 14.09 -24.42
CA LEU A 22 28.44 12.84 -24.03
C LEU A 22 28.41 12.66 -22.50
N ALA A 23 29.45 13.10 -21.79
CA ALA A 23 29.49 13.02 -20.33
C ALA A 23 28.42 13.92 -19.68
N ILE A 24 28.15 15.10 -20.24
CA ILE A 24 27.09 15.99 -19.70
C ILE A 24 25.69 15.43 -20.01
N PHE A 25 25.50 14.78 -21.16
CA PHE A 25 24.20 14.17 -21.52
C PHE A 25 23.87 12.91 -20.71
N LEU A 26 24.88 12.15 -20.27
CA LEU A 26 24.70 10.97 -19.41
C LEU A 26 24.59 11.30 -17.91
N SER A 27 24.91 12.53 -17.50
CA SER A 27 24.91 12.96 -16.10
C SER A 27 23.58 13.55 -15.60
N SER A 28 22.53 13.60 -16.45
CA SER A 28 21.25 14.23 -16.11
C SER A 28 20.03 13.29 -16.09
N CYS A 29 20.23 11.97 -16.19
CA CYS A 29 19.20 11.01 -15.76
C CYS A 29 19.32 10.78 -14.25
N SER A 30 18.91 11.79 -13.46
CA SER A 30 18.60 11.56 -12.05
C SER A 30 17.31 10.74 -12.01
N ASP A 31 17.43 9.46 -11.72
CA ASP A 31 16.28 8.58 -11.50
C ASP A 31 15.55 9.05 -10.23
N TYR A 32 14.51 9.86 -10.40
CA TYR A 32 13.62 10.24 -9.30
C TYR A 32 12.78 9.02 -8.92
N SER A 33 13.07 8.45 -7.75
CA SER A 33 12.18 7.47 -7.14
C SER A 33 11.16 8.19 -6.26
N HIS A 34 9.88 7.93 -6.50
CA HIS A 34 8.79 8.44 -5.68
C HIS A 34 8.35 7.34 -4.70
N THR A 35 8.54 7.59 -3.39
CA THR A 35 8.04 6.71 -2.34
C THR A 35 6.74 7.28 -1.80
N GLN A 36 5.66 6.55 -1.96
CA GLN A 36 4.36 6.88 -1.37
C GLN A 36 4.07 5.93 -0.22
N LYS A 37 3.72 6.51 0.93
CA LYS A 37 3.39 5.76 2.15
C LYS A 37 1.93 5.98 2.48
N TYR A 38 1.20 4.87 2.59
CA TYR A 38 -0.16 4.85 3.09
C TYR A 38 -0.13 4.37 4.53
N VAL A 39 -0.63 5.21 5.44
CA VAL A 39 -0.80 4.83 6.84
C VAL A 39 -2.29 4.78 7.14
N PHE A 40 -2.74 3.59 7.54
CA PHE A 40 -4.09 3.35 8.03
C PHE A 40 -4.02 3.17 9.54
N GLU A 41 -4.59 4.12 10.27
CA GLU A 41 -4.68 4.06 11.72
C GLU A 41 -6.13 3.85 12.14
N SER A 42 -6.34 2.89 13.03
CA SER A 42 -7.60 2.67 13.71
C SER A 42 -7.32 2.60 15.20
N GLU A 43 -7.94 3.50 15.97
CA GLU A 43 -7.89 3.49 17.42
C GLU A 43 -9.26 3.08 17.95
N ILE A 44 -9.29 1.97 18.68
CA ILE A 44 -10.51 1.45 19.33
C ILE A 44 -10.17 1.23 20.80
N ALA A 45 -10.75 2.09 21.64
CA ALA A 45 -10.51 2.14 23.08
C ALA A 45 -9.01 2.24 23.43
N ASN A 46 -8.44 1.15 23.95
CA ASN A 46 -7.04 1.07 24.39
C ASN A 46 -6.12 0.35 23.39
N THR A 47 -6.62 0.08 22.18
CA THR A 47 -5.88 -0.62 21.13
C THR A 47 -5.76 0.27 19.91
N GLN A 48 -4.52 0.49 19.46
CA GLN A 48 -4.19 1.19 18.23
C GLN A 48 -3.68 0.14 17.23
N LEU A 49 -4.43 -0.07 16.16
CA LEU A 49 -3.97 -0.78 14.97
C LEU A 49 -3.39 0.26 14.00
N ARG A 50 -2.14 0.06 13.60
CA ARG A 50 -1.45 0.84 12.57
C ARG A 50 -1.00 -0.10 11.47
N GLU A 51 -1.51 0.11 10.27
CA GLU A 51 -1.10 -0.60 9.07
C GLU A 51 -0.39 0.39 8.15
N HIS A 52 0.85 0.07 7.79
CA HIS A 52 1.70 0.87 6.95
C HIS A 52 1.97 0.11 5.65
N VAL A 53 1.54 0.69 4.53
CA VAL A 53 1.77 0.14 3.20
C VAL A 53 2.69 1.09 2.46
N GLU A 54 3.83 0.58 2.02
CA GLU A 54 4.85 1.35 1.32
C GLU A 54 4.87 0.96 -0.16
N PHE A 55 4.77 1.98 -1.02
CA PHE A 55 4.93 1.85 -2.47
C PHE A 55 6.13 2.65 -2.95
N ASN A 56 6.96 2.02 -3.77
CA ASN A 56 8.11 2.62 -4.44
C ASN A 56 7.86 2.59 -5.95
N TRP A 57 7.39 3.72 -6.49
CA TRP A 57 7.16 3.85 -7.93
C TRP A 57 8.16 4.79 -8.59
N SER A 58 8.46 4.52 -9.86
CA SER A 58 9.08 5.51 -10.75
C SER A 58 8.06 6.51 -11.31
N ALA A 59 6.78 6.14 -11.33
CA ALA A 59 5.67 7.02 -11.72
C ALA A 59 4.41 6.67 -10.91
N SER A 60 3.73 7.67 -10.36
CA SER A 60 2.52 7.47 -9.57
C SER A 60 1.42 6.76 -10.38
N PRO A 61 0.65 5.84 -9.76
CA PRO A 61 -0.42 5.13 -10.42
C PRO A 61 -1.52 6.11 -10.82
N ASN A 62 -2.28 5.70 -11.81
CA ASN A 62 -3.38 6.49 -12.28
C ASN A 62 -4.52 6.50 -11.24
N HIS A 63 -4.80 7.66 -10.65
CA HIS A 63 -5.89 7.85 -9.67
C HIS A 63 -7.29 7.93 -10.30
N LYS A 64 -7.44 7.63 -11.60
CA LYS A 64 -8.76 7.63 -12.25
C LYS A 64 -9.69 6.63 -11.57
N LYS A 65 -10.95 7.06 -11.42
CA LYS A 65 -12.04 6.20 -10.99
C LYS A 65 -12.21 5.04 -11.98
N TYR A 66 -12.24 3.84 -11.45
CA TYR A 66 -12.50 2.60 -12.17
C TYR A 66 -14.00 2.47 -12.44
N THR A 67 -14.34 2.31 -13.71
CA THR A 67 -15.72 2.19 -14.20
C THR A 67 -15.99 0.83 -14.84
N GLY A 68 -15.07 -0.12 -14.69
CA GLY A 68 -15.21 -1.47 -15.21
C GLY A 68 -16.08 -2.35 -14.31
N PRO A 69 -16.28 -3.62 -14.71
CA PRO A 69 -17.07 -4.57 -13.92
C PRO A 69 -16.50 -4.79 -12.52
N GLN A 70 -17.36 -4.82 -11.50
CA GLN A 70 -16.99 -5.10 -10.11
C GLN A 70 -16.88 -6.61 -9.87
N ASN A 71 -15.85 -7.24 -10.44
CA ASN A 71 -15.46 -8.62 -10.11
C ASN A 71 -13.95 -8.72 -9.91
N ALA A 72 -13.51 -9.75 -9.17
CA ALA A 72 -12.11 -9.87 -8.76
C ALA A 72 -11.14 -9.91 -9.94
N ARG A 73 -11.48 -10.66 -11.00
CA ARG A 73 -10.64 -10.83 -12.19
C ARG A 73 -10.40 -9.52 -12.92
N GLU A 74 -11.44 -8.74 -13.17
CA GLU A 74 -11.35 -7.46 -13.88
C GLU A 74 -10.59 -6.41 -13.06
N LEU A 75 -10.80 -6.37 -11.74
CA LEU A 75 -10.03 -5.49 -10.84
C LEU A 75 -8.56 -5.88 -10.78
N MET A 76 -8.26 -7.17 -10.70
CA MET A 76 -6.88 -7.68 -10.76
C MET A 76 -6.23 -7.32 -12.09
N GLN A 77 -6.92 -7.47 -13.22
CA GLN A 77 -6.40 -7.07 -14.53
C GLN A 77 -6.12 -5.56 -14.59
N ALA A 78 -6.99 -4.74 -13.98
CA ALA A 78 -6.83 -3.29 -13.96
C ALA A 78 -5.66 -2.81 -13.07
N PHE A 79 -5.45 -3.45 -11.91
CA PHE A 79 -4.58 -2.88 -10.87
C PHE A 79 -3.36 -3.72 -10.47
N ASN A 80 -3.31 -5.03 -10.73
CA ASN A 80 -2.20 -5.87 -10.23
C ASN A 80 -0.83 -5.44 -10.79
N ALA A 81 -0.77 -5.00 -12.04
CA ALA A 81 0.50 -4.60 -12.64
C ALA A 81 1.13 -3.43 -11.88
N ASP A 82 0.33 -2.41 -11.54
CA ASP A 82 0.80 -1.24 -10.80
C ASP A 82 1.00 -1.55 -9.30
N TYR A 83 0.15 -2.40 -8.73
CA TYR A 83 0.30 -2.88 -7.35
C TYR A 83 1.62 -3.64 -7.21
N ASN A 84 1.87 -4.66 -8.03
CA ASN A 84 3.08 -5.49 -7.96
C ASN A 84 4.36 -4.73 -8.30
N ARG A 85 4.28 -3.75 -9.22
CA ARG A 85 5.43 -2.93 -9.58
C ARG A 85 5.84 -2.01 -8.43
N GLY A 86 4.86 -1.48 -7.70
CA GLY A 86 5.11 -0.50 -6.64
C GLY A 86 5.25 -1.05 -5.25
N HIS A 87 4.50 -2.08 -4.92
CA HIS A 87 4.40 -2.57 -3.54
C HIS A 87 5.78 -3.00 -3.06
N ALA A 88 6.27 -2.32 -2.03
CA ALA A 88 7.58 -2.57 -1.45
C ALA A 88 7.44 -3.44 -0.20
N LYS A 89 6.53 -3.04 0.70
CA LYS A 89 6.23 -3.80 1.92
C LYS A 89 4.91 -3.36 2.52
N THR A 90 4.32 -4.27 3.30
CA THR A 90 3.26 -3.97 4.26
C THR A 90 3.77 -4.32 5.66
N GLU A 91 3.58 -3.41 6.61
CA GLU A 91 3.89 -3.61 8.01
C GLU A 91 2.63 -3.36 8.83
N VAL A 92 2.22 -4.35 9.61
CA VAL A 92 1.07 -4.22 10.51
C VAL A 92 1.58 -4.22 11.94
N ASN A 93 1.22 -3.17 12.67
CA ASN A 93 1.55 -2.98 14.07
C ASN A 93 0.26 -2.87 14.90
N ILE A 94 0.12 -3.70 15.92
CA ILE A 94 -0.94 -3.57 16.93
C ILE A 94 -0.28 -3.16 18.25
N HIS A 95 -0.60 -1.96 18.69
CA HIS A 95 -0.18 -1.39 19.96
C HIS A 95 -1.36 -1.39 20.94
N ARG A 96 -1.17 -1.98 22.13
CA ARG A 96 -2.19 -1.94 23.19
C ARG A 96 -1.66 -1.24 24.42
N LYS A 97 -2.38 -0.22 24.89
CA LYS A 97 -2.14 0.45 26.17
C LYS A 97 -2.93 -0.26 27.27
N GLY A 98 -2.28 -1.13 28.03
CA GLY A 98 -2.92 -1.72 29.22
C GLY A 98 -2.90 -0.74 30.39
N ILE A 99 -3.99 -0.66 31.17
CA ILE A 99 -3.98 0.06 32.44
C ILE A 99 -3.03 -0.69 33.40
N GLY A 100 -1.83 -0.14 33.62
CA GLY A 100 -0.81 -0.75 34.50
C GLY A 100 -0.04 -1.94 33.92
N ILE A 101 -0.20 -2.26 32.63
CA ILE A 101 0.47 -3.39 31.96
C ILE A 101 1.47 -2.86 30.93
N LYS A 102 2.61 -3.55 30.78
CA LYS A 102 3.58 -3.32 29.69
C LYS A 102 2.84 -3.30 28.35
N THR A 103 3.12 -2.29 27.55
CA THR A 103 2.68 -2.22 26.15
C THR A 103 3.07 -3.51 25.42
N ALA A 104 2.07 -4.20 24.87
CA ALA A 104 2.31 -5.26 23.90
C ALA A 104 2.37 -4.63 22.51
N ASN A 105 3.42 -4.94 21.76
CA ASN A 105 3.63 -4.51 20.39
C ASN A 105 3.74 -5.76 19.52
N HIS A 106 2.78 -5.95 18.62
CA HIS A 106 2.76 -7.05 17.67
C HIS A 106 3.03 -6.49 16.28
N VAL A 107 4.11 -6.96 15.64
CA VAL A 107 4.52 -6.51 14.31
C VAL A 107 4.59 -7.70 13.38
N SER A 108 4.06 -7.55 12.16
CA SER A 108 4.29 -8.50 11.07
C SER A 108 4.85 -7.82 9.83
N THR A 109 5.73 -8.54 9.14
CA THR A 109 6.35 -8.14 7.87
C THR A 109 6.26 -9.31 6.88
N PHE A 110 5.06 -9.85 6.69
CA PHE A 110 4.84 -10.96 5.76
C PHE A 110 5.14 -10.53 4.33
N THR A 111 5.69 -11.44 3.55
CA THR A 111 5.85 -11.25 2.10
C THR A 111 4.52 -11.42 1.39
N GLU A 112 4.35 -10.78 0.23
CA GLU A 112 3.15 -10.97 -0.60
C GLU A 112 2.94 -12.44 -0.97
N ARG A 113 4.01 -13.22 -1.14
CA ARG A 113 3.91 -14.66 -1.42
C ARG A 113 3.29 -15.43 -0.26
N GLU A 114 3.68 -15.13 0.98
CA GLU A 114 3.10 -15.77 2.17
C GLU A 114 1.63 -15.39 2.34
N ILE A 115 1.30 -14.11 2.11
CA ILE A 115 -0.08 -13.64 2.17
C ILE A 115 -0.93 -14.24 1.05
N ASP A 116 -0.44 -14.30 -0.19
CA ASP A 116 -1.16 -14.90 -1.31
C ASP A 116 -1.39 -16.41 -1.11
N ALA A 117 -0.51 -17.10 -0.37
CA ALA A 117 -0.69 -18.51 -0.01
C ALA A 117 -1.78 -18.73 1.04
N ARG A 118 -1.96 -17.80 1.98
CA ARG A 118 -3.00 -17.87 3.03
C ARG A 118 -4.34 -17.31 2.56
N TYR A 119 -4.30 -16.19 1.84
CA TYR A 119 -5.43 -15.40 1.38
C TYR A 119 -5.23 -15.00 -0.09
N PRO A 120 -5.51 -15.91 -1.04
CA PRO A 120 -5.39 -15.63 -2.47
C PRO A 120 -6.17 -14.37 -2.86
N ARG A 121 -5.53 -13.49 -3.67
CA ARG A 121 -6.11 -12.17 -4.01
C ARG A 121 -7.48 -12.25 -4.64
N GLU A 122 -7.65 -13.17 -5.58
CA GLU A 122 -8.91 -13.31 -6.32
C GLU A 122 -10.05 -13.69 -5.38
N GLU A 123 -9.86 -14.71 -4.55
CA GLU A 123 -10.85 -15.13 -3.55
C GLU A 123 -11.13 -14.05 -2.52
N TRP A 124 -10.09 -13.35 -2.05
CA TRP A 124 -10.23 -12.26 -1.09
C TRP A 124 -11.08 -11.11 -1.65
N LEU A 125 -10.73 -10.64 -2.85
CA LEU A 125 -11.46 -9.56 -3.52
C LEU A 125 -12.89 -9.99 -3.80
N GLN A 126 -13.10 -11.20 -4.31
CA GLN A 126 -14.46 -11.67 -4.62
C GLN A 126 -15.35 -11.68 -3.37
N ARG A 127 -14.84 -12.12 -2.22
CA ARG A 127 -15.60 -12.09 -0.95
C ARG A 127 -15.99 -10.68 -0.52
N LEU A 128 -15.11 -9.68 -0.71
CA LEU A 128 -15.45 -8.28 -0.41
C LEU A 128 -16.56 -7.77 -1.34
N LEU A 129 -16.45 -8.07 -2.63
CA LEU A 129 -17.43 -7.65 -3.64
C LEU A 129 -18.79 -8.31 -3.42
N ASP A 130 -18.80 -9.60 -3.09
CA ASP A 130 -20.01 -10.34 -2.73
C ASP A 130 -20.69 -9.76 -1.48
N GLY A 131 -19.91 -9.17 -0.57
CA GLY A 131 -20.39 -8.39 0.57
C GLY A 131 -20.91 -6.99 0.21
N GLY A 132 -20.77 -6.54 -1.04
CA GLY A 132 -21.23 -5.22 -1.49
C GLY A 132 -20.18 -4.10 -1.43
N VAL A 133 -18.91 -4.43 -1.14
CA VAL A 133 -17.82 -3.45 -1.27
C VAL A 133 -17.65 -3.08 -2.73
N THR A 134 -17.57 -1.77 -3.03
CA THR A 134 -17.21 -1.26 -4.36
C THR A 134 -15.79 -0.72 -4.32
N ILE A 135 -14.94 -1.18 -5.25
CA ILE A 135 -13.55 -0.72 -5.40
C ILE A 135 -13.50 0.29 -6.54
N GLU A 136 -13.33 1.56 -6.19
CA GLU A 136 -13.46 2.65 -7.16
C GLU A 136 -12.13 3.11 -7.74
N ASN A 137 -11.00 2.79 -7.12
CA ASN A 137 -9.69 3.25 -7.57
C ASN A 137 -8.57 2.37 -7.00
N PHE A 138 -7.33 2.66 -7.40
CA PHE A 138 -6.14 1.96 -6.92
C PHE A 138 -5.95 2.06 -5.39
N GLY A 139 -6.32 3.20 -4.78
CA GLY A 139 -6.24 3.41 -3.34
C GLY A 139 -7.15 2.43 -2.58
N ASP A 140 -8.42 2.32 -2.99
CA ASP A 140 -9.34 1.32 -2.43
C ASP A 140 -8.79 -0.10 -2.62
N TYR A 141 -8.32 -0.42 -3.83
CA TYR A 141 -7.77 -1.73 -4.17
C TYR A 141 -6.59 -2.12 -3.26
N SER A 142 -5.61 -1.23 -3.15
CA SER A 142 -4.42 -1.44 -2.32
C SER A 142 -4.76 -1.50 -0.82
N HIS A 143 -5.69 -0.65 -0.36
CA HIS A 143 -6.21 -0.69 1.00
C HIS A 143 -6.80 -2.07 1.32
N TYR A 144 -7.73 -2.56 0.51
CA TYR A 144 -8.37 -3.85 0.76
C TYR A 144 -7.41 -5.04 0.63
N LEU A 145 -6.42 -4.99 -0.26
CA LEU A 145 -5.39 -6.02 -0.31
C LEU A 145 -4.49 -6.01 0.92
N SER A 146 -4.19 -4.83 1.48
CA SER A 146 -3.36 -4.72 2.69
C SER A 146 -4.03 -5.38 3.90
N LYS A 147 -5.36 -5.33 4.00
CA LYS A 147 -6.13 -5.97 5.10
C LYS A 147 -5.91 -7.46 5.27
N ARG A 148 -5.38 -8.16 4.26
CA ARG A 148 -4.95 -9.56 4.36
C ARG A 148 -3.75 -9.73 5.30
N HIS A 149 -2.83 -8.77 5.34
CA HIS A 149 -1.71 -8.76 6.28
C HIS A 149 -2.19 -8.62 7.71
N THR A 150 -3.15 -7.72 7.95
CA THR A 150 -3.77 -7.56 9.27
C THR A 150 -4.44 -8.86 9.71
N LEU A 151 -5.17 -9.53 8.80
CA LEU A 151 -5.81 -10.80 9.11
C LEU A 151 -4.78 -11.92 9.41
N ALA A 152 -3.70 -12.01 8.64
CA ALA A 152 -2.61 -12.97 8.88
C ALA A 152 -1.94 -12.75 10.25
N LEU A 153 -1.74 -11.50 10.66
CA LEU A 153 -1.22 -11.19 11.99
C LEU A 153 -2.18 -11.69 13.09
N LEU A 154 -3.49 -11.51 12.92
CA LEU A 154 -4.51 -11.96 13.88
C LEU A 154 -4.63 -13.50 13.92
N GLU A 155 -4.44 -14.17 12.79
CA GLU A 155 -4.38 -15.63 12.69
C GLU A 155 -3.28 -16.20 13.61
N ASP A 156 -2.06 -15.67 13.47
CA ASP A 156 -0.86 -16.13 14.18
C ASP A 156 -0.84 -15.72 15.67
N ASN A 157 -1.73 -14.84 16.11
CA ASN A 157 -1.77 -14.28 17.46
C ASN A 157 -3.12 -14.53 18.16
N LEU A 158 -3.33 -15.74 18.68
CA LEU A 158 -4.56 -16.14 19.38
C LEU A 158 -4.93 -15.20 20.54
N ASN A 159 -3.93 -14.69 21.27
CA ASN A 159 -4.14 -13.73 22.34
C ASN A 159 -4.83 -12.46 21.85
N LEU A 160 -4.52 -11.97 20.65
CA LEU A 160 -5.17 -10.79 20.09
C LEU A 160 -6.64 -11.06 19.75
N ARG A 161 -6.95 -12.25 19.22
CA ARG A 161 -8.34 -12.66 18.94
C ARG A 161 -9.18 -12.77 20.20
N GLN A 162 -8.63 -13.37 21.25
CA GLN A 162 -9.31 -13.51 22.55
C GLN A 162 -9.54 -12.19 23.27
N LEU A 163 -8.87 -11.11 22.85
CA LEU A 163 -9.06 -9.77 23.40
C LEU A 163 -10.14 -8.97 22.68
N GLY A 164 -10.72 -9.50 21.60
CA GLY A 164 -11.79 -8.86 20.86
C GLY A 164 -11.38 -7.57 20.15
N ILE A 165 -10.17 -7.56 19.55
CA ILE A 165 -9.66 -6.40 18.81
C ILE A 165 -10.54 -6.16 17.58
N LEU A 166 -10.65 -4.88 17.16
CA LEU A 166 -11.48 -4.41 16.04
C LEU A 166 -12.99 -4.50 16.28
N ASP A 167 -13.41 -4.50 17.55
CA ASP A 167 -14.80 -4.75 17.98
C ASP A 167 -15.35 -6.10 17.51
N ILE A 168 -14.47 -7.05 17.20
CA ILE A 168 -14.86 -8.41 16.84
C ILE A 168 -14.97 -9.20 18.14
N PRO A 169 -16.10 -9.88 18.42
CA PRO A 169 -16.23 -10.68 19.64
C PRO A 169 -15.10 -11.69 19.81
N PRO A 170 -14.55 -11.86 21.04
CA PRO A 170 -13.58 -12.89 21.31
C PRO A 170 -14.07 -14.28 20.91
N THR A 171 -13.27 -15.00 20.13
CA THR A 171 -13.54 -16.38 19.77
C THR A 171 -12.24 -17.16 19.56
N ALA A 172 -12.27 -18.46 19.88
CA ALA A 172 -11.18 -19.38 19.59
C ALA A 172 -11.29 -19.96 18.16
N ASP A 173 -12.48 -19.93 17.56
CA ASP A 173 -12.73 -20.42 16.21
C ASP A 173 -12.22 -19.39 15.20
N TRP A 174 -11.22 -19.81 14.42
CA TRP A 174 -10.59 -18.97 13.41
C TRP A 174 -11.54 -18.60 12.26
N GLU A 175 -12.37 -19.53 11.81
CA GLU A 175 -13.27 -19.29 10.68
C GLU A 175 -14.38 -18.30 11.07
N ILE A 176 -14.90 -18.39 12.31
CA ILE A 176 -15.85 -17.42 12.85
C ILE A 176 -15.20 -16.03 12.97
N TYR A 177 -13.96 -15.96 13.48
CA TYR A 177 -13.24 -14.68 13.61
C TYR A 177 -13.00 -14.04 12.24
N LYS A 178 -12.54 -14.83 11.27
CA LYS A 178 -12.29 -14.38 9.89
C LYS A 178 -13.56 -13.86 9.23
N ALA A 179 -14.69 -14.54 9.37
CA ALA A 179 -15.97 -14.07 8.85
C ALA A 179 -16.38 -12.72 9.47
N ALA A 180 -16.31 -12.60 10.79
CA ALA A 180 -16.63 -11.35 11.48
C ALA A 180 -15.69 -10.19 11.08
N TYR A 181 -14.42 -10.48 10.82
CA TYR A 181 -13.48 -9.50 10.29
C TYR A 181 -13.89 -9.00 8.89
N MET A 182 -14.28 -9.92 8.00
CA MET A 182 -14.78 -9.55 6.67
C MET A 182 -16.04 -8.71 6.75
N ASP A 183 -17.01 -9.11 7.59
CA ASP A 183 -18.24 -8.36 7.80
C ASP A 183 -17.95 -6.94 8.33
N LYS A 184 -16.99 -6.80 9.25
CA LYS A 184 -16.57 -5.49 9.76
C LYS A 184 -16.00 -4.60 8.64
N LEU A 185 -15.16 -5.15 7.75
CA LEU A 185 -14.62 -4.39 6.60
C LEU A 185 -15.72 -3.94 5.64
N VAL A 186 -16.66 -4.84 5.35
CA VAL A 186 -17.82 -4.57 4.48
C VAL A 186 -18.71 -3.48 5.08
N ASN A 187 -19.14 -3.67 6.34
CA ASN A 187 -20.02 -2.73 7.03
C ASN A 187 -19.39 -1.35 7.16
N HIS A 188 -18.10 -1.29 7.51
CA HIS A 188 -17.39 0.00 7.59
C HIS A 188 -17.41 0.77 6.27
N ARG A 189 -17.28 0.08 5.13
CA ARG A 189 -17.38 0.74 3.82
C ARG A 189 -18.79 1.23 3.53
N ILE A 190 -19.81 0.42 3.82
CA ILE A 190 -21.21 0.79 3.63
C ILE A 190 -21.56 2.02 4.49
N GLU A 191 -21.10 2.04 5.75
CA GLU A 191 -21.27 3.19 6.66
C GLU A 191 -20.63 4.47 6.12
N ILE A 192 -19.40 4.39 5.60
CA ILE A 192 -18.71 5.55 4.99
C ILE A 192 -19.50 6.07 3.78
N LEU A 193 -19.95 5.17 2.90
CA LEU A 193 -20.70 5.56 1.71
C LEU A 193 -22.05 6.20 2.09
N GLY A 194 -22.80 5.59 3.02
CA GLY A 194 -24.06 6.16 3.50
C GLY A 194 -23.91 7.51 4.23
N THR A 195 -22.81 7.68 4.97
CA THR A 195 -22.52 8.96 5.65
C THR A 195 -22.09 10.03 4.65
N SER A 196 -21.36 9.68 3.59
CA SER A 196 -20.95 10.64 2.56
C SER A 196 -22.16 11.26 1.84
N GLU A 197 -23.20 10.47 1.58
CA GLU A 197 -24.48 10.94 1.02
C GLU A 197 -25.25 11.85 1.99
N GLN A 198 -25.14 11.60 3.31
CA GLN A 198 -25.82 12.39 4.35
C GLN A 198 -25.03 13.63 4.81
N SER A 199 -23.70 13.63 4.73
CA SER A 199 -22.83 14.71 5.22
C SER A 199 -22.87 15.99 4.38
N HIS A 200 -23.56 15.97 3.24
CA HIS A 200 -24.09 17.20 2.63
C HIS A 200 -25.16 17.89 3.53
N HIS A 201 -25.48 17.34 4.71
CA HIS A 201 -26.52 17.85 5.59
C HIS A 201 -26.23 17.93 7.11
N SER A 202 -25.11 17.42 7.65
CA SER A 202 -24.78 17.61 9.08
C SER A 202 -23.36 17.16 9.47
N GLU A 203 -22.59 18.01 10.15
CA GLU A 203 -21.28 17.67 10.76
C GLU A 203 -21.49 17.22 12.24
N ASN A 204 -20.81 16.12 12.64
CA ASN A 204 -20.45 15.66 14.02
C ASN A 204 -20.83 14.19 14.31
N GLY A 205 -19.90 13.24 14.11
CA GLY A 205 -20.02 11.82 14.48
C GLY A 205 -18.80 11.28 15.26
N PRO A 206 -18.92 10.17 16.03
CA PRO A 206 -17.97 9.78 17.08
C PRO A 206 -16.77 8.90 16.66
N PHE A 207 -16.54 8.61 15.38
CA PHE A 207 -15.42 7.77 14.93
C PHE A 207 -14.42 8.58 14.11
N SER A 208 -13.13 8.53 14.48
CA SER A 208 -12.03 9.12 13.71
C SER A 208 -11.20 7.99 13.08
N SER A 209 -11.49 7.68 11.82
CA SER A 209 -10.57 6.93 10.95
C SER A 209 -9.81 7.97 10.14
N SER A 210 -8.51 8.07 10.34
CA SER A 210 -7.66 8.97 9.56
C SER A 210 -6.88 8.18 8.53
N PHE A 211 -7.09 8.50 7.26
CA PHE A 211 -6.24 8.05 6.18
C PHE A 211 -5.25 9.15 5.84
N THR A 212 -3.95 8.90 6.03
CA THR A 212 -2.90 9.86 5.71
C THR A 212 -2.02 9.29 4.61
N ILE A 213 -1.98 9.99 3.47
CA ILE A 213 -0.99 9.74 2.41
C ILE A 213 0.19 10.65 2.68
N THR A 214 1.38 10.06 2.87
CA THR A 214 2.63 10.82 2.95
C THR A 214 3.46 10.53 1.71
N GLU A 215 3.67 11.56 0.89
CA GLU A 215 4.57 11.50 -0.27
C GLU A 215 5.95 12.00 0.13
N THR A 216 6.98 11.19 -0.11
CA THR A 216 8.37 11.58 0.15
C THR A 216 9.17 11.53 -1.15
N PHE A 217 9.79 12.65 -1.51
CA PHE A 217 10.66 12.74 -2.67
C PHE A 217 12.12 12.53 -2.24
N HIS A 218 12.82 11.62 -2.91
CA HIS A 218 14.24 11.40 -2.69
C HIS A 218 14.99 11.68 -3.99
N THR A 219 15.88 12.68 -3.95
CA THR A 219 16.91 12.91 -4.97
C THR A 219 18.12 12.06 -4.60
N ARG A 220 18.47 11.12 -5.49
CA ARG A 220 19.73 10.37 -5.40
C ARG A 220 20.88 11.16 -6.01
#